data_AF-A0A7X0LN26-F1
#
_entry.id   AF-A0A7X0LN26-F1
#
_cell.length_a   1.000
_cell.length_b   1.000
_cell.length_c   1.000
_cell.angle_alpha   90.00
_cell.angle_beta   90.00
_cell.angle_gamma   90.00
#
_symmetry.space_group_name_H-M   'P 1'
#
loop_
_entity.id
_entity.type
_entity.pdbx_description
1 polymer ?
#
loop_
_entity_poly.entity_id
_entity_poly.type
_entity_poly.pdbx_seq_one_letter_code
_entity_poly.pdbx_strand_id
1 'polypeptide(L)'
;MSDPPTGTEQPEPSLPDDVWEQFERDSEARIRAGAPKEPSARARMVAERLRLQDEEAARRQGRRWGRRRKRVPARPDGWRAWPEGRRNGGGRDWFATLVVLGVTALVLVLVLYPWGGGRR
;
A
#
# COMPACT_ATOMS: atom_id res chain seq x y z
N MET A 1 -6.63 -36.24 -42.32
CA MET A 1 -7.92 -35.53 -42.39
C MET A 1 -8.35 -35.19 -40.96
N SER A 2 -7.99 -34.01 -40.48
CA SER A 2 -8.49 -33.48 -39.21
C SER A 2 -8.42 -31.96 -39.31
N ASP A 3 -9.53 -31.35 -39.69
CA ASP A 3 -9.70 -29.90 -39.60
C ASP A 3 -9.85 -29.53 -38.12
N PRO A 4 -9.16 -28.48 -37.62
CA PRO A 4 -9.36 -28.01 -36.26
C PRO A 4 -10.80 -27.49 -36.11
N PRO A 5 -11.39 -27.54 -34.89
CA PRO A 5 -12.72 -26.98 -34.67
C PRO A 5 -12.65 -25.49 -34.98
N THR A 6 -13.27 -25.07 -36.08
CA THR A 6 -13.54 -23.68 -36.39
C THR A 6 -14.30 -23.11 -35.20
N GLY A 7 -13.60 -22.35 -34.36
CA GLY A 7 -14.21 -21.53 -33.34
C GLY A 7 -15.29 -20.73 -34.04
N THR A 8 -16.52 -20.90 -33.57
CA THR A 8 -17.64 -20.08 -34.00
C THR A 8 -17.23 -18.63 -33.84
N GLU A 9 -16.97 -17.93 -34.96
CA GLU A 9 -16.89 -16.47 -35.03
C GLU A 9 -18.26 -15.95 -34.59
N GLN A 10 -18.49 -15.93 -33.28
CA GLN A 10 -19.48 -15.02 -32.74
C GLN A 10 -18.88 -13.64 -32.96
N PRO A 11 -19.52 -12.77 -33.74
CA PRO A 11 -19.05 -11.41 -33.89
C PRO A 11 -18.88 -10.84 -32.48
N GLU A 12 -17.66 -10.45 -32.15
CA GLU A 12 -17.39 -9.71 -30.91
C GLU A 12 -18.43 -8.59 -30.84
N PRO A 13 -19.20 -8.45 -29.75
CA PRO A 13 -20.22 -7.44 -29.65
C PRO A 13 -19.55 -6.06 -29.71
N SER A 14 -19.46 -5.49 -30.92
CA SER A 14 -18.90 -4.17 -31.17
C SER A 14 -19.95 -3.13 -30.78
N LEU A 15 -19.65 -2.32 -29.76
CA LEU A 15 -20.50 -1.18 -29.45
C LEU A 15 -20.49 -0.21 -30.65
N PRO A 16 -21.66 0.21 -31.14
CA PRO A 16 -21.77 1.24 -32.17
C PRO A 16 -21.18 2.59 -31.73
N ASP A 17 -20.60 3.35 -32.66
CA ASP A 17 -19.92 4.63 -32.38
C ASP A 17 -20.88 5.71 -31.83
N ASP A 18 -22.16 5.65 -32.20
CA ASP A 18 -23.21 6.53 -31.70
C ASP A 18 -23.49 6.29 -30.20
N VAL A 19 -23.36 5.04 -29.73
CA VAL A 19 -23.47 4.70 -28.30
C VAL A 19 -22.26 5.25 -27.54
N TRP A 20 -21.08 5.20 -28.14
CA TRP A 20 -19.86 5.81 -27.59
C TRP A 20 -19.99 7.33 -27.48
N GLU A 21 -20.44 8.00 -28.54
CA GLU A 21 -20.62 9.45 -28.55
C GLU A 21 -21.66 9.89 -27.51
N GLN A 22 -22.74 9.12 -27.36
CA GLN A 22 -23.76 9.37 -26.34
C GLN A 22 -23.20 9.20 -24.92
N PHE A 23 -22.36 8.19 -24.69
CA PHE A 23 -21.69 7.98 -23.41
C PHE A 23 -20.74 9.14 -23.05
N GLU A 24 -19.92 9.61 -23.99
CA GLU A 24 -19.04 10.77 -23.77
C GLU A 24 -19.83 12.02 -23.40
N ARG A 25 -20.94 12.26 -24.09
CA ARG A 25 -21.84 13.40 -23.87
C ARG A 25 -22.49 13.37 -22.48
N ASP A 26 -22.87 12.20 -22.00
CA ASP A 26 -23.53 12.05 -20.69
C ASP A 26 -22.53 12.00 -19.51
N SER A 27 -21.27 11.58 -19.72
CA SER A 27 -20.35 11.21 -18.64
C SER A 27 -19.78 12.34 -17.77
N GLU A 28 -19.52 13.53 -18.33
CA GLU A 28 -18.83 14.58 -17.55
C GLU A 28 -19.69 15.79 -17.23
N ALA A 29 -20.26 16.45 -18.24
CA ALA A 29 -21.00 17.69 -18.05
C ALA A 29 -22.38 17.46 -17.40
N ARG A 30 -23.09 16.41 -17.84
CA ARG A 30 -24.45 16.11 -17.39
C ARG A 30 -24.47 15.46 -16.01
N ILE A 31 -23.57 14.50 -15.77
CA ILE A 31 -23.42 13.86 -14.46
C ILE A 31 -22.96 14.86 -13.41
N ARG A 32 -21.96 15.72 -13.68
CA ARG A 32 -21.48 16.68 -12.66
C ARG A 32 -22.53 17.73 -12.27
N ALA A 33 -23.40 18.12 -13.21
CA ALA A 33 -24.46 19.10 -12.95
C ALA A 33 -25.65 18.52 -12.15
N GLY A 34 -26.00 17.25 -12.39
CA GLY A 34 -27.17 16.60 -11.77
C GLY A 34 -26.87 15.57 -10.67
N ALA A 35 -25.61 15.17 -10.49
CA ALA A 35 -25.25 14.17 -9.50
C ALA A 35 -25.50 14.70 -8.07
N PRO A 36 -26.03 13.86 -7.18
CA PRO A 36 -26.10 14.19 -5.76
C PRO A 36 -24.72 14.60 -5.23
N LYS A 37 -24.62 15.81 -4.69
CA LYS A 37 -23.37 16.32 -4.08
C LYS A 37 -23.01 15.62 -2.78
N GLU A 38 -23.99 14.96 -2.19
CA GLU A 38 -23.82 14.16 -1.00
C GLU A 38 -23.38 12.74 -1.36
N PRO A 39 -22.57 12.07 -0.52
CA PRO A 39 -22.16 10.70 -0.76
C PRO A 39 -23.39 9.80 -0.90
N SER A 40 -23.35 8.90 -1.88
CA SER A 40 -24.43 7.95 -2.12
C SER A 40 -24.79 7.16 -0.86
N ALA A 41 -26.05 6.73 -0.75
CA ALA A 41 -26.52 5.98 0.42
C ALA A 41 -25.61 4.77 0.75
N ARG A 42 -25.11 4.09 -0.29
CA ARG A 42 -24.14 3.00 -0.15
C ARG A 42 -22.79 3.47 0.39
N ALA A 43 -22.28 4.60 -0.08
CA ALA A 43 -21.02 5.15 0.41
C ALA A 43 -21.11 5.45 1.92
N ARG A 44 -22.23 6.00 2.39
CA ARG A 44 -22.47 6.22 3.83
C ARG A 44 -22.48 4.91 4.61
N MET A 45 -23.21 3.89 4.14
CA MET A 45 -23.24 2.57 4.79
C MET A 45 -21.86 1.92 4.87
N VAL A 46 -21.05 2.04 3.81
CA VAL A 46 -19.68 1.50 3.78
C VAL A 46 -18.77 2.25 4.74
N ALA A 47 -18.85 3.58 4.80
CA ALA A 47 -18.07 4.38 5.73
C ALA A 47 -18.36 4.00 7.19
N GLU A 48 -19.64 3.83 7.55
CA GLU A 48 -20.03 3.35 8.88
C GLU A 48 -19.50 1.93 9.18
N ARG A 49 -19.62 1.00 8.22
CA ARG A 49 -19.09 -0.36 8.36
C ARG A 49 -17.58 -0.36 8.59
N LEU A 50 -16.83 0.42 7.83
CA LEU A 50 -15.37 0.52 7.96
C LEU A 50 -14.99 1.14 9.31
N ARG A 51 -15.71 2.17 9.74
CA ARG A 51 -15.49 2.80 11.04
C ARG A 51 -15.69 1.82 12.19
N LEU A 52 -16.74 0.99 12.15
CA LEU A 52 -16.97 -0.06 13.15
C LEU A 52 -15.82 -1.08 13.16
N GLN A 53 -15.37 -1.53 11.99
CA GLN A 53 -14.23 -2.45 11.88
C GLN A 53 -12.93 -1.86 12.43
N ASP A 54 -12.65 -0.59 12.16
CA ASP A 54 -11.49 0.13 12.70
C ASP A 54 -11.56 0.26 14.23
N GLU A 55 -12.75 0.55 14.78
CA GLU A 55 -12.96 0.63 16.22
C GLU A 55 -12.78 -0.74 16.90
N GLU A 56 -13.30 -1.81 16.32
CA GLU A 56 -13.07 -3.18 16.79
C GLU A 56 -11.60 -3.57 16.73
N ALA A 57 -10.92 -3.29 15.61
CA ALA A 57 -9.50 -3.54 15.45
C ALA A 57 -8.67 -2.77 16.49
N ALA A 58 -9.03 -1.51 16.75
CA ALA A 58 -8.40 -0.70 17.79
C ALA A 58 -8.64 -1.26 19.20
N ARG A 59 -9.85 -1.78 19.50
CA ARG A 59 -10.15 -2.46 20.76
C ARG A 59 -9.33 -3.75 20.93
N ARG A 60 -9.25 -4.59 19.89
CA ARG A 60 -8.48 -5.86 19.91
C ARG A 60 -6.98 -5.63 20.03
N GLN A 61 -6.44 -4.59 19.38
CA GLN A 61 -5.01 -4.28 19.45
C GLN A 61 -4.57 -3.81 20.84
N GLY A 62 -5.51 -3.33 21.66
CA GLY A 62 -5.31 -3.05 23.07
C GLY A 62 -4.30 -1.93 23.35
N ARG A 63 -4.45 -1.29 24.51
CA ARG A 63 -3.51 -0.30 25.05
C ARG A 63 -2.23 -0.98 25.55
N ARG A 64 -1.66 -1.92 24.79
CA ARG A 64 -0.46 -2.68 25.14
C ARG A 64 0.71 -1.70 25.13
N TRP A 65 1.00 -1.13 26.29
CA TRP A 65 2.04 -0.15 26.60
C TRP A 65 1.80 1.30 26.14
N GLY A 66 0.95 2.04 26.87
CA GLY A 66 1.08 3.49 27.17
C GLY A 66 1.19 4.52 26.03
N ARG A 67 1.42 4.11 24.78
CA ARG A 67 1.54 4.95 23.61
C ARG A 67 0.30 4.71 22.78
N ARG A 68 -0.47 5.77 22.53
CA ARG A 68 -1.52 5.75 21.49
C ARG A 68 -0.85 5.32 20.20
N ARG A 69 -1.00 4.06 19.80
CA ARG A 69 -0.64 3.65 18.44
C ARG A 69 -1.51 4.48 17.50
N LYS A 70 -0.87 5.13 16.50
CA LYS A 70 -1.61 5.83 15.44
C LYS A 70 -2.67 4.87 14.90
N ARG A 71 -3.90 5.37 14.71
CA ARG A 71 -4.95 4.61 14.01
C ARG A 71 -4.36 4.19 12.67
N VAL A 72 -4.08 2.91 12.50
CA VAL A 72 -3.66 2.37 11.21
C VAL A 72 -4.96 2.08 10.48
N PRO A 73 -5.26 2.75 9.36
CA PRO A 73 -6.44 2.44 8.57
C PRO A 73 -6.43 0.96 8.19
N ALA A 74 -7.58 0.29 8.21
CA ALA A 74 -7.70 -1.07 7.70
C ALA A 74 -7.16 -1.13 6.27
N ARG A 75 -5.97 -1.71 6.10
CA ARG A 75 -5.37 -1.89 4.77
C ARG A 75 -6.16 -2.98 4.05
N PRO A 76 -6.57 -2.75 2.81
CA PRO A 76 -7.20 -3.79 2.02
C PRO A 76 -6.18 -4.90 1.73
N ASP A 77 -6.66 -6.10 1.44
CA ASP A 77 -5.82 -7.25 1.10
C ASP A 77 -4.86 -6.91 -0.05
N GLY A 78 -3.70 -7.58 -0.10
CA GLY A 78 -2.59 -7.24 -0.99
C GLY A 78 -2.90 -7.21 -2.50
N TRP A 79 -4.06 -7.71 -2.94
CA TRP A 79 -4.55 -7.58 -4.32
C TRP A 79 -5.26 -6.24 -4.61
N ARG A 80 -5.72 -5.53 -3.58
CA ARG A 80 -6.28 -4.16 -3.64
C ARG A 80 -5.30 -3.07 -3.23
N ALA A 81 -4.15 -3.45 -2.69
CA ALA A 81 -3.04 -2.53 -2.53
C ALA A 81 -2.32 -2.41 -3.87
N TRP A 82 -2.14 -1.18 -4.36
CA TRP A 82 -1.22 -0.92 -5.47
C TRP A 82 0.15 -1.51 -5.13
N PRO A 83 0.97 -1.95 -6.11
CA PRO A 83 2.33 -2.39 -5.87
C PRO A 83 3.20 -1.17 -5.48
N GLU A 84 2.96 -0.64 -4.29
CA GLU A 84 3.86 0.24 -3.59
C GLU A 84 5.05 -0.63 -3.21
N GLY A 85 6.07 -0.56 -4.07
CA GLY A 85 7.37 -1.17 -3.85
C GLY A 85 7.74 -1.02 -2.38
N ARG A 86 8.07 -2.16 -1.75
CA ARG A 86 8.34 -2.30 -0.33
C ARG A 86 9.17 -1.13 0.20
N ARG A 87 8.53 -0.10 0.76
CA ARG A 87 9.21 0.86 1.62
C ARG A 87 9.41 0.17 2.96
N ASN A 88 10.45 -0.66 3.02
CA ASN A 88 11.08 -1.06 4.28
C ASN A 88 11.71 0.20 4.89
N GLY A 89 10.90 1.04 5.53
CA GLY A 89 11.35 2.18 6.30
C GLY A 89 11.12 1.92 7.77
N GLY A 90 12.20 1.89 8.56
CA GLY A 90 12.10 2.01 10.02
C GLY A 90 12.67 0.85 10.85
N GLY A 91 13.81 0.29 10.45
CA GLY A 91 14.48 -0.69 11.32
C GLY A 91 15.95 -0.96 11.05
N ARG A 92 16.50 -0.55 9.91
CA ARG A 92 17.89 -0.86 9.53
C ARG A 92 18.90 0.24 9.81
N ASP A 93 18.43 1.47 9.99
CA ASP A 93 19.30 2.65 10.11
C ASP A 93 20.01 2.70 11.47
N TRP A 94 19.36 2.26 12.56
CA TRP A 94 19.99 2.21 13.89
C TRP A 94 21.08 1.14 13.99
N PHE A 95 20.92 0.00 13.32
CA PHE A 95 21.95 -1.03 13.24
C PHE A 95 23.16 -0.53 12.43
N ALA A 96 22.93 0.22 11.35
CA ALA A 96 24.02 0.84 10.61
C ALA A 96 24.83 1.80 11.49
N THR A 97 24.17 2.63 12.32
CA THR A 97 24.84 3.50 13.30
C THR A 97 25.65 2.70 14.33
N LEU A 98 25.10 1.60 14.86
CA LEU A 98 25.83 0.74 15.80
C LEU A 98 27.05 0.08 15.17
N VAL A 99 26.95 -0.39 13.92
CA VAL A 99 28.08 -0.97 13.18
C VAL A 99 29.17 0.07 12.96
N VAL A 100 28.80 1.29 12.54
CA VAL A 100 29.77 2.39 12.35
C VAL A 100 30.47 2.73 13.67
N LEU A 101 29.73 2.86 14.77
CA LEU A 101 30.32 3.14 16.08
C LEU A 101 31.25 2.01 16.55
N GLY A 102 30.84 0.74 16.34
CA GLY A 102 31.66 -0.41 16.69
C GLY A 102 32.97 -0.48 15.89
N VAL A 103 32.91 -0.25 14.57
CA VAL A 103 34.10 -0.18 13.71
C VAL A 103 35.01 0.99 14.12
N THR A 104 34.43 2.16 14.41
CA THR A 104 35.19 3.35 14.83
C THR A 104 35.92 3.08 16.15
N ALA A 105 35.25 2.47 17.13
CA ALA A 105 35.86 2.09 18.41
C ALA A 105 36.97 1.05 18.22
N LEU A 106 36.77 0.06 17.34
CA LEU A 106 37.79 -0.94 17.03
C LEU A 106 39.05 -0.32 16.41
N VAL A 107 38.88 0.61 15.47
CA VAL A 107 40.01 1.34 14.87
C VAL A 107 40.73 2.20 15.91
N LEU A 108 39.99 2.90 16.77
CA LEU A 108 40.59 3.66 17.87
C LEU A 108 41.40 2.77 18.81
N VAL A 109 40.88 1.60 19.19
CA VAL A 109 41.63 0.64 20.01
C VAL A 109 42.89 0.16 19.28
N LEU A 110 42.81 -0.13 17.99
CA LEU A 110 43.96 -0.60 17.21
C LEU A 110 45.05 0.48 17.05
N VAL A 111 44.65 1.75 16.99
CA VAL A 111 45.55 2.91 16.93
C VAL A 111 46.13 3.27 18.30
N LEU A 112 45.33 3.25 19.37
CA LEU A 112 45.76 3.60 20.73
C LEU A 112 46.50 2.46 21.44
N TYR A 113 46.19 1.22 21.10
CA TYR A 113 46.86 0.02 21.62
C TYR A 113 47.53 -0.73 20.48
N PRO A 114 48.65 -0.21 19.95
CA PRO A 114 49.50 -0.99 19.05
C PRO A 114 50.10 -2.16 19.85
N TRP A 115 49.42 -3.30 19.82
CA TRP A 115 49.87 -4.55 20.41
C TRP A 115 51.07 -5.05 19.60
N GLY A 116 52.27 -4.61 19.99
CA GLY A 116 53.48 -4.92 19.23
C GLY A 116 54.77 -4.29 19.76
N GLY A 117 54.83 -3.90 21.03
CA GLY A 117 56.08 -3.57 21.72
C GLY A 117 56.86 -4.83 22.03
N GLY A 118 57.50 -5.43 21.01
CA GLY A 118 58.44 -6.54 21.18
C GLY A 118 59.62 -6.11 22.03
N ARG A 119 59.64 -6.55 23.29
CA ARG A 119 60.83 -6.51 24.15
C ARG A 119 61.95 -7.30 23.47
N ARG A 120 63.00 -6.61 23.04
CA ARG A 120 64.36 -7.16 22.90
C ARG A 120 65.25 -6.41 23.88
#